data_AF-A0A7X4ESV0-F1
#
_entry.id   AF-A0A7X4ESV0-F1
#
_cell.length_a   1.000
_cell.length_b   1.000
_cell.length_c   1.000
_cell.angle_alpha   90.00
_cell.angle_beta   90.00
_cell.angle_gamma   90.00
#
_symmetry.space_group_name_H-M   'P 1'
#
loop_
_entity.id
_entity.type
_entity.pdbx_description
1 polymer ?
#
loop_
_entity_poly.entity_id
_entity_poly.type
_entity_poly.pdbx_seq_one_letter_code
_entity_poly.pdbx_strand_id
1 'polypeptide(L)'
;SNNSLWPLCHYMLGFFSFRRFQYDAYCRVNELFARKLVPLLEPDDIIWVHDYHLIPLATELRRAGVTNPIGFFLHVPFPSFDALRALPPYEHLLRSMSSYDVIGFQTETDLRAFQGSMGQPEIGGQLLDNRRIEAYGRTFRADVFPIGIDVEDCRRLAAENLDDRRVHRLTDSLRERKLIMGVDRLDYSKGLELRFRSFQRLLKKYPTNRGQVVFLQIAPPTRTGVRAYDAIRE
;
A
#
# COMPACT_ATOMS: atom_id res chain seq x y z
N SER A 1 1.28 -8.31 8.92
CA SER A 1 1.06 -7.35 7.83
C SER A 1 -0.04 -6.33 8.15
N ASN A 2 -1.33 -6.71 8.23
CA ASN A 2 -2.43 -5.73 8.28
C ASN A 2 -2.66 -4.99 9.62
N ASN A 3 -2.21 -5.52 10.75
CA ASN A 3 -2.36 -4.85 12.07
C ASN A 3 -1.17 -3.96 12.44
N SER A 4 -0.04 -4.09 11.74
CA SER A 4 1.21 -3.39 12.08
C SER A 4 1.70 -2.59 10.89
N LEU A 5 2.10 -3.24 9.79
CA LEU A 5 2.68 -2.57 8.62
C LEU A 5 1.66 -1.66 7.92
N TRP A 6 0.42 -2.10 7.72
CA TRP A 6 -0.59 -1.26 7.09
C TRP A 6 -0.87 0.04 7.86
N PRO A 7 -1.26 0.03 9.16
CA PRO A 7 -1.49 1.27 9.89
C PRO A 7 -0.24 2.13 10.00
N LEU A 8 0.93 1.51 10.18
CA LEU A 8 2.21 2.21 10.21
C LEU A 8 2.49 2.98 8.91
N CYS A 9 2.41 2.31 7.76
CA CYS A 9 2.66 2.90 6.45
C CYS A 9 1.65 3.99 6.10
N HIS A 10 0.44 3.95 6.67
CA HIS A 10 -0.60 4.95 6.46
C HIS A 10 -0.64 6.03 7.54
N TYR A 11 0.36 6.11 8.44
CA TYR A 11 0.42 7.07 9.55
C TYR A 11 -0.77 7.00 10.51
N MET A 12 -1.38 5.83 10.60
CA MET A 12 -2.55 5.52 11.41
C MET A 12 -2.15 4.80 12.70
N LEU A 13 -1.21 5.41 13.45
CA LEU A 13 -0.60 4.79 14.64
C LEU A 13 -1.61 4.46 15.74
N GLY A 14 -2.76 5.13 15.79
CA GLY A 14 -3.87 4.77 16.69
C GLY A 14 -4.43 3.36 16.46
N PHE A 15 -4.24 2.80 15.25
CA PHE A 15 -4.65 1.44 14.89
C PHE A 15 -3.46 0.46 14.85
N PHE A 16 -2.25 0.92 15.15
CA PHE A 16 -1.06 0.10 15.16
C PHE A 16 -1.07 -0.89 16.33
N SER A 17 -0.87 -2.17 16.03
CA SER A 17 -0.69 -3.21 17.02
C SER A 17 0.44 -4.13 16.61
N PHE A 18 1.42 -4.29 17.48
CA PHE A 18 2.51 -5.25 17.30
C PHE A 18 2.38 -6.41 18.28
N ARG A 19 2.52 -7.63 17.76
CA ARG A 19 2.62 -8.84 18.58
C ARG A 19 3.74 -9.72 18.03
N ARG A 20 4.68 -10.11 18.88
CA ARG A 20 5.88 -10.87 18.47
C ARG A 20 5.53 -12.15 17.71
N PHE A 21 4.56 -12.93 18.19
CA PHE A 21 4.15 -14.17 17.50
C PHE A 21 3.59 -13.93 16.09
N GLN A 22 2.96 -12.78 15.82
CA GLN A 22 2.47 -12.41 14.49
C GLN A 22 3.63 -12.04 13.56
N TYR A 23 4.67 -11.42 14.11
CA TYR A 23 5.90 -11.15 13.38
C TYR A 23 6.66 -12.43 13.06
N ASP A 24 6.78 -13.36 14.01
CA ASP A 24 7.43 -14.65 13.74
C ASP A 24 6.64 -15.44 12.67
N ALA A 25 5.31 -15.38 12.69
CA ALA A 25 4.47 -15.95 11.63
C ALA A 25 4.69 -15.27 10.27
N TYR A 26 4.84 -13.95 10.26
CA TYR A 26 5.14 -13.18 9.05
C TYR A 26 6.47 -13.63 8.40
N CYS A 27 7.52 -13.84 9.20
CA CYS A 27 8.79 -14.37 8.70
C CYS A 27 8.65 -15.82 8.20
N ARG A 28 8.00 -16.71 8.96
CA ARG A 28 7.77 -18.11 8.55
C ARG A 28 6.99 -18.24 7.25
N VAL A 29 6.02 -17.35 7.02
CA VAL A 29 5.26 -17.33 5.76
C VAL A 29 6.17 -16.92 4.60
N ASN A 30 7.01 -15.89 4.77
CA ASN A 30 7.97 -15.49 3.73
C ASN A 30 8.99 -16.61 3.40
N GLU A 31 9.46 -17.32 4.42
CA GLU A 31 10.31 -18.50 4.23
C GLU A 31 9.56 -19.60 3.44
N LEU A 32 8.29 -19.86 3.77
CA LEU A 32 7.46 -20.81 3.02
C LEU A 32 7.29 -20.39 1.54
N PHE A 33 7.07 -19.10 1.27
CA PHE A 33 7.00 -18.58 -0.10
C PHE A 33 8.31 -18.85 -0.85
N ALA A 34 9.47 -18.52 -0.24
CA ALA A 34 10.77 -18.80 -0.85
C ALA A 34 10.96 -20.28 -1.15
N ARG A 35 10.70 -21.17 -0.17
CA ARG A 35 10.83 -22.63 -0.36
C ARG A 35 9.95 -23.19 -1.48
N LYS A 36 8.79 -22.58 -1.72
CA LYS A 36 7.87 -23.00 -2.79
C LYS A 36 8.25 -22.41 -4.15
N LEU A 37 8.88 -21.25 -4.17
CA LEU A 37 9.32 -20.59 -5.40
C LEU A 37 10.62 -21.19 -5.95
N VAL A 38 11.61 -21.50 -5.08
CA VAL A 38 12.95 -21.97 -5.50
C VAL A 38 12.93 -23.12 -6.52
N PRO A 39 12.11 -24.18 -6.38
CA PRO A 39 12.09 -25.28 -7.35
C PRO A 39 11.52 -24.92 -8.72
N LEU A 40 10.92 -23.73 -8.86
CA LEU A 40 10.29 -23.26 -10.09
C LEU A 40 11.16 -22.24 -10.83
N LEU A 41 12.28 -21.80 -10.23
CA LEU A 41 13.12 -20.76 -10.80
C LEU A 41 14.08 -21.32 -11.85
N GLU A 42 14.17 -20.60 -12.96
CA GLU A 42 15.21 -20.78 -13.97
C GLU A 42 16.36 -19.78 -13.72
N PRO A 43 17.60 -20.08 -14.14
CA PRO A 43 18.77 -19.24 -13.82
C PRO A 43 18.70 -17.79 -14.32
N ASP A 44 17.93 -17.52 -15.37
CA ASP A 44 17.78 -16.22 -16.03
C ASP A 44 16.48 -15.49 -15.68
N ASP A 45 15.64 -16.08 -14.82
CA ASP A 45 14.42 -15.43 -14.34
C ASP A 45 14.70 -14.08 -13.67
N ILE A 46 13.79 -13.13 -13.88
CA ILE A 46 13.74 -11.87 -13.15
C ILE A 46 12.58 -11.95 -12.17
N ILE A 47 12.88 -11.85 -10.87
CA ILE A 47 11.88 -11.98 -9.82
C ILE A 47 11.39 -10.59 -9.43
N TRP A 48 10.08 -10.35 -9.53
CA TRP A 48 9.47 -9.10 -9.09
C TRP A 48 8.48 -9.33 -7.94
N VAL A 49 8.89 -8.90 -6.74
CA VAL A 49 8.12 -9.03 -5.50
C VAL A 49 7.29 -7.78 -5.27
N HIS A 50 6.03 -7.95 -4.88
CA HIS A 50 5.11 -6.86 -4.63
C HIS A 50 4.62 -6.80 -3.19
N ASP A 51 4.68 -5.58 -2.66
CA ASP A 51 3.96 -5.10 -1.48
C ASP A 51 4.45 -5.56 -0.10
N TYR A 52 4.01 -4.84 0.94
CA TYR A 52 4.50 -4.94 2.33
C TYR A 52 4.37 -6.32 2.97
N HIS A 53 3.57 -7.22 2.39
CA HIS A 53 3.40 -8.59 2.87
C HIS A 53 4.66 -9.45 2.69
N LEU A 54 5.49 -9.11 1.70
CA LEU A 54 6.59 -9.95 1.24
C LEU A 54 7.96 -9.29 1.40
N ILE A 55 8.11 -8.30 2.29
CA ILE A 55 9.39 -7.60 2.47
C ILE A 55 10.56 -8.57 2.73
N PRO A 56 10.46 -9.58 3.61
CA PRO A 56 11.55 -10.55 3.84
C PRO A 56 11.84 -11.52 2.71
N LEU A 57 11.01 -11.60 1.65
CA LEU A 57 11.09 -12.68 0.67
C LEU A 57 12.46 -12.76 -0.02
N ALA A 58 13.04 -11.63 -0.44
CA ALA A 58 14.39 -11.64 -1.01
C ALA A 58 15.44 -12.18 -0.04
N THR A 59 15.38 -11.84 1.26
CA THR A 59 16.33 -12.39 2.24
C THR A 59 16.27 -13.91 2.29
N GLU A 60 15.06 -14.48 2.27
CA GLU A 60 14.88 -15.93 2.28
C GLU A 60 15.33 -16.58 0.96
N LEU A 61 15.08 -15.93 -0.19
CA LEU A 61 15.59 -16.39 -1.49
C LEU A 61 17.12 -16.36 -1.55
N ARG A 62 17.76 -15.29 -1.08
CA ARG A 62 19.22 -15.17 -1.00
C ARG A 62 19.83 -16.24 -0.08
N ARG A 63 19.19 -16.53 1.06
CA ARG A 63 19.61 -17.63 1.95
C ARG A 63 19.51 -19.00 1.29
N ALA A 64 18.55 -19.19 0.39
CA ALA A 64 18.39 -20.41 -0.39
C ALA A 64 19.34 -20.50 -1.61
N GLY A 65 20.24 -19.53 -1.80
CA GLY A 65 21.22 -19.54 -2.88
C GLY A 65 20.73 -18.94 -4.20
N VAL A 66 19.55 -18.31 -4.23
CA VAL A 66 19.02 -17.65 -5.44
C VAL A 66 19.88 -16.43 -5.77
N THR A 67 20.42 -16.40 -6.98
CA THR A 67 21.27 -15.32 -7.50
C THR A 67 20.58 -14.44 -8.55
N ASN A 68 19.39 -14.83 -9.00
CA ASN A 68 18.55 -14.08 -9.95
C ASN A 68 18.39 -12.60 -9.55
N PRO A 69 18.20 -11.68 -10.50
CA PRO A 69 17.78 -10.32 -10.20
C PRO A 69 16.43 -10.31 -9.46
N ILE A 70 16.35 -9.60 -8.35
CA ILE A 70 15.12 -9.47 -7.55
C ILE A 70 14.76 -8.01 -7.35
N GLY A 71 13.62 -7.59 -7.89
CA GLY A 71 13.01 -6.29 -7.64
C GLY A 71 11.93 -6.37 -6.56
N PHE A 72 11.76 -5.29 -5.80
CA PHE A 72 10.64 -5.08 -4.89
C PHE A 72 9.90 -3.80 -5.27
N PHE A 73 8.57 -3.81 -5.23
CA PHE A 73 7.78 -2.59 -5.34
C PHE A 73 6.79 -2.46 -4.17
N LEU A 74 6.90 -1.36 -3.42
CA LEU A 74 6.01 -1.05 -2.31
C LEU A 74 4.81 -0.23 -2.81
N HIS A 75 3.61 -0.81 -2.75
CA HIS A 75 2.39 -0.17 -3.27
C HIS A 75 1.79 0.84 -2.30
N VAL A 76 2.06 0.70 -1.01
CA VAL A 76 1.65 1.61 0.06
C VAL A 76 2.73 2.68 0.30
N PRO A 77 2.43 3.80 0.99
CA PRO A 77 3.46 4.77 1.33
C PRO A 77 4.56 4.16 2.20
N PHE A 78 5.77 4.70 2.11
CA PHE A 78 6.84 4.37 3.04
C PHE A 78 6.81 5.35 4.23
N PRO A 79 6.78 4.87 5.49
CA PRO A 79 6.70 5.75 6.66
C PRO A 79 8.00 6.53 6.87
N SER A 80 7.91 7.71 7.48
CA SER A 80 9.08 8.44 7.98
C SER A 80 9.83 7.58 9.00
N PHE A 81 11.11 7.87 9.21
CA PHE A 81 11.92 7.12 10.15
C PHE A 81 11.34 7.12 11.58
N ASP A 82 10.82 8.26 12.04
CA ASP A 82 10.19 8.37 13.36
C ASP A 82 8.96 7.49 13.50
N ALA A 83 8.12 7.44 12.47
CA ALA A 83 6.98 6.53 12.46
C ALA A 83 7.46 5.08 12.42
N LEU A 84 8.41 4.76 11.53
CA LEU A 84 8.96 3.41 11.33
C LEU A 84 9.49 2.80 12.64
N ARG A 85 10.16 3.60 13.49
CA ARG A 85 10.67 3.16 14.80
C ARG A 85 9.60 2.70 15.79
N ALA A 86 8.31 2.99 15.54
CA ALA A 86 7.22 2.39 16.31
C ALA A 86 7.10 0.87 16.11
N LEU A 87 7.65 0.33 15.00
CA LEU A 87 7.72 -1.10 14.73
C LEU A 87 8.96 -1.70 15.39
N PRO A 88 8.85 -2.57 16.41
CA PRO A 88 10.02 -3.08 17.12
C PRO A 88 11.09 -3.76 16.22
N PRO A 89 10.74 -4.53 15.16
CA PRO A 89 11.72 -5.10 14.24
C PRO A 89 12.05 -4.20 13.02
N TYR A 90 12.01 -2.88 13.13
CA TYR A 90 12.26 -1.98 11.99
C TYR A 90 13.63 -2.18 11.32
N GLU A 91 14.70 -2.37 12.10
CA GLU A 91 16.05 -2.62 11.55
C GLU A 91 16.08 -3.89 10.71
N HIS A 92 15.43 -4.96 11.19
CA HIS A 92 15.32 -6.20 10.42
C HIS A 92 14.53 -5.98 9.13
N LEU A 93 13.49 -5.14 9.15
CA LEU A 93 12.72 -4.81 7.95
C LEU A 93 13.59 -4.08 6.91
N LEU A 94 14.35 -3.07 7.33
CA LEU A 94 15.27 -2.32 6.46
C LEU A 94 16.39 -3.22 5.91
N ARG A 95 16.98 -4.07 6.75
CA ARG A 95 17.95 -5.09 6.31
C ARG A 95 17.34 -6.09 5.33
N SER A 96 16.08 -6.45 5.52
CA SER A 96 15.38 -7.34 4.58
C SER A 96 15.23 -6.67 3.22
N MET A 97 14.86 -5.38 3.21
CA MET A 97 14.74 -4.59 2.00
C MET A 97 16.08 -4.44 1.25
N SER A 98 17.23 -4.39 1.93
CA SER A 98 18.54 -4.34 1.25
C SER A 98 18.94 -5.65 0.55
N SER A 99 18.14 -6.71 0.66
CA SER A 99 18.36 -7.98 -0.04
C SER A 99 17.89 -7.96 -1.50
N TYR A 100 17.07 -6.98 -1.88
CA TYR A 100 16.65 -6.73 -3.26
C TYR A 100 17.73 -5.98 -4.05
N ASP A 101 17.72 -6.10 -5.36
CA ASP A 101 18.65 -5.37 -6.25
C ASP A 101 18.04 -4.03 -6.70
N VAL A 102 16.71 -3.99 -6.83
CA VAL A 102 15.94 -2.77 -7.10
C VAL A 102 14.76 -2.68 -6.13
N ILE A 103 14.56 -1.51 -5.54
CA ILE A 103 13.41 -1.16 -4.69
C ILE A 103 12.68 0.00 -5.32
N GLY A 104 11.39 -0.18 -5.62
CA GLY A 104 10.53 0.82 -6.20
C GLY A 104 9.48 1.34 -5.21
N PHE A 105 9.22 2.63 -5.28
CA PHE A 105 8.21 3.34 -4.50
C PHE A 105 7.24 4.12 -5.38
N GLN A 106 6.10 4.54 -4.82
CA GLN A 106 5.10 5.34 -5.53
C GLN A 106 5.54 6.79 -5.75
N THR A 107 6.22 7.41 -4.77
CA THR A 107 6.53 8.83 -4.79
C THR A 107 7.95 9.16 -4.34
N GLU A 108 8.43 10.35 -4.71
CA GLU A 108 9.69 10.92 -4.21
C GLU A 108 9.68 11.14 -2.69
N THR A 109 8.51 11.28 -2.06
CA THR A 109 8.39 11.36 -0.60
C THR A 109 8.68 10.01 0.04
N ASP A 110 8.17 8.93 -0.53
CA ASP A 110 8.44 7.57 -0.06
C ASP A 110 9.92 7.21 -0.21
N LEU A 111 10.50 7.52 -1.38
CA LEU A 111 11.93 7.30 -1.63
C LEU A 111 12.80 8.07 -0.62
N ARG A 112 12.50 9.36 -0.40
CA ARG A 112 13.25 10.17 0.58
C ARG A 112 13.08 9.65 2.01
N ALA A 113 11.91 9.19 2.39
CA ALA A 113 11.68 8.60 3.70
C ALA A 113 12.49 7.30 3.89
N PHE A 114 12.56 6.47 2.86
CA PHE A 114 13.38 5.25 2.86
C PHE A 114 14.88 5.57 2.90
N GLN A 115 15.37 6.46 2.04
CA GLN A 115 16.78 6.92 2.06
C GLN A 115 17.16 7.55 3.40
N GLY A 116 16.27 8.38 3.95
CA GLY A 116 16.43 9.00 5.26
C GLY A 116 16.43 8.00 6.41
N SER A 117 15.78 6.85 6.26
CA SER A 117 15.83 5.73 7.22
C SER A 117 17.13 4.93 7.06
N MET A 118 17.55 4.65 5.82
CA MET A 118 18.79 3.94 5.54
C MET A 118 20.04 4.71 5.99
N GLY A 119 20.03 6.04 5.86
CA GLY A 119 21.12 6.92 6.26
C GLY A 119 21.21 7.20 7.76
N GLN A 120 20.34 6.62 8.59
CA GLN A 120 20.43 6.78 10.04
C GLN A 120 21.68 6.08 10.58
N PRO A 121 22.39 6.67 11.57
CA PRO A 121 23.63 6.08 12.10
C PRO A 121 23.47 4.63 12.59
N GLU A 122 22.33 4.29 13.17
CA GLU A 122 22.00 2.94 13.66
C GLU A 122 21.77 1.92 12.53
N ILE A 123 21.38 2.38 11.34
CA ILE A 123 21.22 1.53 10.15
C ILE A 123 22.53 1.45 9.36
N GLY A 124 23.27 2.56 9.29
CA GLY A 124 24.60 2.63 8.71
C GLY A 124 24.64 2.47 7.19
N GLY A 125 23.54 2.76 6.49
CA GLY A 125 23.49 2.74 5.03
C GLY A 125 24.14 3.99 4.43
N GLN A 126 24.93 3.81 3.38
CA GLN A 126 25.56 4.88 2.63
C GLN A 126 24.76 5.18 1.35
N LEU A 127 24.31 6.43 1.21
CA LEU A 127 23.69 6.90 -0.03
C LEU A 127 24.80 7.20 -1.06
N LEU A 128 24.66 6.63 -2.24
CA LEU A 128 25.58 6.78 -3.36
C LEU A 128 24.91 7.51 -4.53
N ASP A 129 25.69 7.87 -5.54
CA ASP A 129 25.17 8.47 -6.77
C ASP A 129 24.19 7.55 -7.52
N ASN A 130 23.34 8.16 -8.34
CA ASN A 130 22.35 7.49 -9.20
C ASN A 130 21.35 6.63 -8.42
N ARG A 131 20.89 7.15 -7.26
CA ARG A 131 19.89 6.51 -6.38
C ARG A 131 20.29 5.11 -5.91
N ARG A 132 21.61 4.85 -5.78
CA ARG A 132 22.14 3.62 -5.19
C ARG A 132 22.36 3.78 -3.70
N ILE A 133 22.24 2.69 -2.98
CA ILE A 133 22.45 2.61 -1.53
C ILE A 133 23.32 1.40 -1.25
N GLU A 134 24.37 1.58 -0.47
CA GLU A 134 25.17 0.49 0.08
C GLU A 134 24.77 0.28 1.55
N ALA A 135 24.33 -0.93 1.88
CA ALA A 135 24.00 -1.31 3.25
C ALA A 135 24.13 -2.82 3.43
N TYR A 136 24.57 -3.25 4.61
CA TYR A 136 24.68 -4.67 4.97
C TYR A 136 25.48 -5.51 3.96
N GLY A 137 26.54 -4.93 3.37
CA GLY A 137 27.41 -5.60 2.39
C GLY A 137 26.79 -5.78 1.01
N ARG A 138 25.70 -5.06 0.69
CA ARG A 138 25.04 -5.07 -0.62
C ARG A 138 24.86 -3.66 -1.14
N THR A 139 24.91 -3.53 -2.46
CA THR A 139 24.57 -2.30 -3.17
C THR A 139 23.33 -2.54 -4.01
N PHE A 140 22.32 -1.69 -3.86
CA PHE A 140 21.04 -1.80 -4.55
C PHE A 140 20.54 -0.42 -4.98
N ARG A 141 19.58 -0.38 -5.91
CA ARG A 141 18.95 0.88 -6.37
C ARG A 141 17.60 1.07 -5.71
N ALA A 142 17.29 2.28 -5.26
CA ALA A 142 15.98 2.67 -4.76
C ALA A 142 15.41 3.80 -5.61
N ASP A 143 14.21 3.66 -6.17
CA ASP A 143 13.69 4.59 -7.17
C ASP A 143 12.16 4.74 -7.12
N VAL A 144 11.61 5.64 -7.94
CA VAL A 144 10.19 6.00 -7.96
C VAL A 144 9.56 5.55 -9.28
N PHE A 145 8.51 4.75 -9.17
CA PHE A 145 7.75 4.23 -10.31
C PHE A 145 6.24 4.35 -10.00
N PRO A 146 5.63 5.53 -10.20
CA PRO A 146 4.23 5.77 -9.85
C PRO A 146 3.32 4.87 -10.68
N ILE A 147 2.48 4.07 -10.03
CA ILE A 147 1.58 3.15 -10.73
C ILE A 147 0.49 3.93 -11.48
N GLY A 148 0.26 3.56 -12.75
CA GLY A 148 -0.80 4.09 -13.60
C GLY A 148 -1.96 3.12 -13.79
N ILE A 149 -2.89 3.50 -14.67
CA ILE A 149 -3.96 2.63 -15.18
C ILE A 149 -3.91 2.63 -16.71
N ASP A 150 -4.51 1.61 -17.33
CA ASP A 150 -4.84 1.68 -18.75
C ASP A 150 -6.04 2.60 -18.95
N VAL A 151 -5.75 3.83 -19.37
CA VAL A 151 -6.77 4.89 -19.52
C VAL A 151 -7.72 4.57 -20.67
N GLU A 152 -7.23 3.99 -21.76
CA GLU A 152 -8.05 3.70 -22.93
C GLU A 152 -8.97 2.51 -22.68
N ASP A 153 -8.48 1.49 -21.99
CA ASP A 153 -9.32 0.38 -21.56
C ASP A 153 -10.44 0.85 -20.60
N CYS A 154 -10.11 1.71 -19.64
CA CYS A 154 -11.09 2.30 -18.74
C CYS A 154 -12.15 3.13 -19.49
N ARG A 155 -11.75 3.92 -20.49
CA ARG A 155 -12.68 4.70 -21.33
C ARG A 155 -13.59 3.78 -22.14
N ARG A 156 -13.03 2.74 -22.76
CA ARG A 156 -13.76 1.76 -23.54
C ARG A 156 -14.80 1.04 -22.69
N LEU A 157 -14.40 0.49 -21.54
CA LEU A 157 -15.30 -0.19 -20.61
C LEU A 157 -16.42 0.75 -20.11
N ALA A 158 -16.11 2.01 -19.82
CA ALA A 158 -17.13 2.99 -19.43
C ALA A 158 -18.15 3.24 -20.54
N ALA A 159 -17.69 3.39 -21.79
CA ALA A 159 -18.56 3.62 -22.95
C ALA A 159 -19.45 2.40 -23.26
N GLU A 160 -18.89 1.19 -23.21
CA GLU A 160 -19.62 -0.07 -23.46
C GLU A 160 -20.75 -0.33 -22.44
N ASN A 161 -20.65 0.24 -21.24
CA ASN A 161 -21.60 0.03 -20.15
C ASN A 161 -22.57 1.21 -19.94
N LEU A 162 -22.62 2.19 -20.86
CA LEU A 162 -23.54 3.33 -20.76
C LEU A 162 -25.01 2.91 -20.72
N ASP A 163 -25.37 1.87 -21.48
CA ASP A 163 -26.73 1.35 -21.57
C ASP A 163 -27.05 0.27 -20.51
N ASP A 164 -26.19 0.08 -19.51
CA ASP A 164 -26.43 -0.88 -18.44
C ASP A 164 -27.64 -0.46 -17.60
N ARG A 165 -28.54 -1.41 -17.32
CA ARG A 165 -29.77 -1.18 -16.53
C ARG A 165 -29.51 -0.54 -15.16
N ARG A 166 -28.35 -0.77 -14.54
CA ARG A 166 -27.95 -0.18 -13.25
C ARG A 166 -27.59 1.29 -13.41
N VAL A 167 -26.93 1.64 -14.52
CA VAL A 167 -26.60 3.04 -14.86
C VAL A 167 -27.90 3.80 -15.08
N HIS A 168 -28.81 3.29 -15.92
CA HIS A 168 -30.13 3.90 -16.13
C HIS A 168 -30.92 4.06 -14.82
N ARG A 169 -30.98 3.01 -13.99
CA ARG A 169 -31.68 3.10 -12.70
C ARG A 169 -31.09 4.18 -11.80
N LEU A 170 -29.76 4.33 -11.78
CA LEU A 170 -29.10 5.37 -11.01
C LEU A 170 -29.43 6.76 -11.58
N THR A 171 -29.28 6.96 -12.89
CA THR A 171 -29.54 8.26 -13.55
C THR A 171 -31.01 8.68 -13.40
N ASP A 172 -31.95 7.76 -13.61
CA ASP A 172 -33.39 7.99 -13.42
C ASP A 172 -33.72 8.37 -11.97
N SER A 173 -33.05 7.72 -11.02
CA SER A 173 -33.24 8.03 -9.60
C SER A 173 -32.74 9.43 -9.24
N LEU A 174 -31.74 9.97 -9.94
CA LEU A 174 -31.16 11.29 -9.66
C LEU A 174 -32.08 12.42 -10.11
N ARG A 175 -32.87 12.25 -11.18
CA ARG A 175 -33.59 13.33 -11.85
C ARG A 175 -32.61 14.46 -12.22
N GLU A 176 -32.94 15.72 -11.92
CA GLU A 176 -32.09 16.88 -12.20
C GLU A 176 -30.99 17.13 -11.14
N ARG A 177 -30.84 16.22 -10.17
CA ARG A 177 -29.89 16.41 -9.06
C ARG A 177 -28.49 16.02 -9.47
N LYS A 178 -27.50 16.76 -8.98
CA LYS A 178 -26.08 16.46 -9.19
C LYS A 178 -25.66 15.27 -8.34
N LEU A 179 -24.79 14.42 -8.89
CA LEU A 179 -24.20 13.28 -8.18
C LEU A 179 -22.77 13.61 -7.73
N ILE A 180 -22.48 13.35 -6.46
CA ILE A 180 -21.13 13.16 -5.94
C ILE A 180 -20.97 11.65 -5.70
N MET A 181 -19.88 11.06 -6.18
CA MET A 181 -19.62 9.62 -6.03
C MET A 181 -18.28 9.39 -5.32
N GLY A 182 -18.29 8.49 -4.34
CA GLY A 182 -17.08 7.97 -3.69
C GLY A 182 -17.04 6.45 -3.80
N VAL A 183 -15.88 5.89 -4.15
CA VAL A 183 -15.68 4.45 -4.28
C VAL A 183 -14.37 4.08 -3.58
N ASP A 184 -14.47 3.47 -2.42
CA ASP A 184 -13.30 3.11 -1.61
C ASP A 184 -13.62 1.86 -0.80
N ARG A 185 -12.66 0.95 -0.64
CA ARG A 185 -12.79 -0.12 0.35
C ARG A 185 -13.07 0.48 1.74
N LEU A 186 -13.85 -0.22 2.56
CA LEU A 186 -14.15 0.20 3.93
C LEU A 186 -12.88 0.11 4.81
N ASP A 187 -12.01 1.11 4.71
CA ASP A 187 -10.68 1.15 5.33
C ASP A 187 -10.44 2.53 5.95
N TYR A 188 -9.85 2.56 7.16
CA TYR A 188 -9.66 3.80 7.93
C TYR A 188 -8.77 4.81 7.20
N SER A 189 -7.87 4.36 6.33
CA SER A 189 -7.02 5.22 5.50
C SER A 189 -7.80 6.11 4.52
N LYS A 190 -9.09 5.83 4.29
CA LYS A 190 -9.90 6.51 3.27
C LYS A 190 -10.67 7.72 3.78
N GLY A 191 -10.65 7.97 5.10
CA GLY A 191 -11.26 9.15 5.69
C GLY A 191 -12.76 9.27 5.40
N LEU A 192 -13.48 8.14 5.29
CA LEU A 192 -14.90 8.12 4.91
C LEU A 192 -15.76 8.98 5.85
N GLU A 193 -15.54 8.88 7.15
CA GLU A 193 -16.22 9.72 8.16
C GLU A 193 -16.03 11.22 7.88
N LEU A 194 -14.80 11.65 7.57
CA LEU A 194 -14.49 13.03 7.23
C LEU A 194 -15.20 13.47 5.95
N ARG A 195 -15.32 12.58 4.96
CA ARG A 195 -16.06 12.83 3.71
C ARG A 195 -17.55 13.05 3.98
N PHE A 196 -18.19 12.20 4.79
CA PHE A 196 -19.59 12.38 5.19
C PHE A 196 -19.80 13.67 6.00
N ARG A 197 -18.93 13.98 6.97
CA ARG A 197 -18.98 15.24 7.73
C ARG A 197 -18.82 16.46 6.84
N SER A 198 -17.96 16.37 5.82
CA SER A 198 -17.77 17.44 4.84
C SER A 198 -19.00 17.66 3.97
N PHE A 199 -19.65 16.57 3.53
CA PHE A 199 -20.93 16.65 2.82
C PHE A 199 -22.03 17.24 3.71
N GLN A 200 -22.12 16.84 4.98
CA GLN A 200 -23.03 17.45 5.95
C GLN A 200 -22.77 18.97 6.08
N ARG A 201 -21.50 19.38 6.15
CA ARG A 201 -21.11 20.79 6.23
C ARG A 201 -21.49 21.57 4.98
N LEU A 202 -21.35 20.99 3.78
CA LEU A 202 -21.82 21.57 2.52
C LEU A 202 -23.32 21.89 2.59
N LEU A 203 -24.14 20.93 3.01
CA LEU A 203 -25.60 21.09 3.11
C LEU A 203 -26.03 22.08 4.22
N LYS A 204 -25.25 22.19 5.29
CA LYS A 204 -25.49 23.18 6.37
C LYS A 204 -25.15 24.60 5.90
N LYS A 205 -23.96 24.79 5.31
CA LYS A 205 -23.43 26.11 4.92
C LYS A 205 -24.10 26.67 3.67
N TYR A 206 -24.53 25.80 2.76
CA TYR A 206 -25.15 26.18 1.49
C TYR A 206 -26.48 25.44 1.31
N PRO A 207 -27.58 25.94 1.90
CA PRO A 207 -28.88 25.27 1.89
C PRO A 207 -29.46 25.04 0.49
N THR A 208 -29.04 25.80 -0.52
CA THR A 208 -29.43 25.62 -1.93
C THR A 208 -29.07 24.24 -2.48
N ASN A 209 -28.09 23.54 -1.89
CA ASN A 209 -27.73 22.18 -2.30
C ASN A 209 -28.69 21.10 -1.78
N ARG A 210 -29.56 21.42 -0.81
CA ARG A 210 -30.49 20.45 -0.23
C ARG A 210 -31.53 20.04 -1.26
N GLY A 211 -31.66 18.74 -1.48
CA GLY A 211 -32.52 18.19 -2.54
C GLY A 211 -31.99 18.40 -3.96
N GLN A 212 -30.86 19.09 -4.14
CA GLN A 212 -30.22 19.35 -5.45
C GLN A 212 -28.96 18.50 -5.69
N VAL A 213 -28.37 17.94 -4.62
CA VAL A 213 -27.16 17.12 -4.69
C VAL A 213 -27.37 15.80 -3.93
N VAL A 214 -26.94 14.71 -4.54
CA VAL A 214 -26.93 13.36 -3.96
C VAL A 214 -25.48 12.91 -3.79
N PHE A 215 -25.15 12.32 -2.65
CA PHE A 215 -23.85 11.69 -2.40
C PHE A 215 -24.01 10.17 -2.32
N LEU A 216 -23.41 9.45 -3.26
CA LEU A 216 -23.33 7.99 -3.28
C LEU A 216 -21.94 7.53 -2.84
N GLN A 217 -21.87 6.77 -1.76
CA GLN A 217 -20.65 6.09 -1.32
C GLN A 217 -20.78 4.59 -1.53
N ILE A 218 -19.94 4.03 -2.39
CA ILE A 218 -19.77 2.58 -2.53
C ILE A 218 -18.59 2.18 -1.66
N ALA A 219 -18.82 1.30 -0.68
CA ALA A 219 -17.82 0.86 0.28
C ALA A 219 -17.79 -0.67 0.40
N PRO A 220 -17.12 -1.39 -0.52
CA PRO A 220 -17.02 -2.85 -0.43
C PRO A 220 -16.31 -3.26 0.87
N PRO A 221 -16.80 -4.30 1.57
CA PRO A 221 -16.14 -4.84 2.75
C PRO A 221 -14.70 -5.28 2.44
N THR A 222 -13.80 -5.14 3.42
CA THR A 222 -12.40 -5.56 3.29
C THR A 222 -11.91 -6.08 4.64
N ARG A 223 -11.01 -7.08 4.62
CA ARG A 223 -10.29 -7.57 5.82
C ARG A 223 -11.22 -7.92 7.00
N THR A 224 -12.32 -8.59 6.70
CA THR A 224 -13.28 -9.10 7.69
C THR A 224 -12.56 -9.94 8.76
N GLY A 225 -12.76 -9.62 10.03
CA GLY A 225 -12.10 -10.28 11.17
C GLY A 225 -10.90 -9.51 11.76
N VAL A 226 -10.56 -8.34 11.21
CA VAL A 226 -9.66 -7.39 11.87
C VAL A 226 -10.52 -6.35 12.58
N ARG A 227 -10.45 -6.30 13.92
CA ARG A 227 -11.30 -5.44 14.78
C ARG A 227 -11.37 -3.97 14.35
N ALA A 228 -10.26 -3.41 13.86
CA ALA A 228 -10.21 -2.02 13.40
C ALA A 228 -11.09 -1.74 12.17
N TYR A 229 -11.42 -2.77 11.38
CA TYR A 229 -12.27 -2.67 10.19
C TYR A 229 -13.76 -2.85 10.56
N ASP A 230 -14.05 -3.72 11.52
CA ASP A 230 -15.41 -3.93 12.01
C ASP A 230 -15.95 -2.63 12.65
N ALA A 231 -15.11 -1.92 13.41
CA ALA A 231 -15.45 -0.66 14.06
C ALA A 231 -15.70 0.53 13.10
N ILE A 232 -15.34 0.44 11.81
CA ILE A 232 -15.65 1.47 10.81
C ILE A 232 -17.07 1.27 10.25
N ARG A 233 -17.56 0.03 10.28
CA ARG A 233 -18.88 -0.32 9.77
C ARG A 233 -19.99 -0.01 10.78
N GLU A 234 -19.68 -0.17 12.06
CA GLU A 234 -20.55 0.14 13.20
C GLU A 234 -20.66 1.64 13.45
#